data_AF-F5REW5-F1
#
_entry.id   AF-F5REW5-F1
#
_cell.length_a   1.000
_cell.length_b   1.000
_cell.length_c   1.000
_cell.angle_alpha   90.00
_cell.angle_beta   90.00
_cell.angle_gamma   90.00
#
_symmetry.space_group_name_H-M   'P 1'
#
loop_
_entity.id
_entity.type
_entity.pdbx_description
1 polymer ?
#
loop_
_entity_poly.entity_id
_entity_poly.type
_entity_poly.pdbx_seq_one_letter_code
_entity_poly.pdbx_strand_id
1 'polypeptide(L)'
;MGSSKLALAALLAELAAFYGLGHIESPDLALSAYLAAHAPASLLLALAVYLLIPLARSKPRLSVLSLLFCCIFFVPVLGFVGVLVGALVRHLLPRLEAPSRFSAVRLPDLDIHESSQKSGAGFRQAGVRQFLKNERAPVPQRLRAMVALSHAPSRIGSPVLRELLGDAEDDLRLLAYGLLDNREKRLNADIHAARQKLAACRSDDERGRVAQQLAALYWELIYQGLVQGDLLDYAVGEALRHTETALAALREDPALHLQHGRLLQQMGRLDEADAAYQRARELGLPASRVVPYLAELAFARRDFARVRALLQSMQDWEGLSRLEPVLKFWGQA
;
A
#
# COMPACT_ATOMS: atom_id res chain seq x y z
N MET A 1 -26.04 -2.02 -45.58
CA MET A 1 -27.35 -1.40 -45.92
C MET A 1 -28.21 -1.43 -44.66
N GLY A 2 -28.29 -0.35 -43.88
CA GLY A 2 -28.65 -0.50 -42.46
C GLY A 2 -29.81 0.35 -41.98
N SER A 3 -29.46 1.44 -41.27
CA SER A 3 -30.41 2.24 -40.50
C SER A 3 -31.22 3.23 -41.33
N SER A 4 -30.64 3.88 -42.34
CA SER A 4 -31.33 4.91 -43.14
C SER A 4 -32.48 4.34 -43.97
N LYS A 5 -32.31 3.14 -44.53
CA LYS A 5 -33.37 2.44 -45.27
C LYS A 5 -34.52 2.01 -44.35
N LEU A 6 -34.21 1.54 -43.14
CA LEU A 6 -35.21 1.17 -42.13
C LEU A 6 -35.97 2.39 -41.61
N ALA A 7 -35.28 3.52 -41.38
CA ALA A 7 -35.91 4.76 -40.97
C ALA A 7 -36.84 5.33 -42.06
N LEU A 8 -36.42 5.29 -43.32
CA LEU A 8 -37.26 5.71 -44.45
C LEU A 8 -38.48 4.80 -44.62
N ALA A 9 -38.29 3.47 -44.50
CA ALA A 9 -39.39 2.52 -44.53
C ALA A 9 -40.37 2.73 -43.36
N ALA A 10 -39.88 3.02 -42.15
CA ALA A 10 -40.71 3.33 -41.00
C ALA A 10 -41.54 4.61 -41.23
N LEU A 11 -40.93 5.66 -41.79
CA LEU A 11 -41.62 6.92 -42.07
C LEU A 11 -42.70 6.76 -43.15
N LEU A 12 -42.41 6.02 -44.22
CA LEU A 12 -43.42 5.71 -45.25
C LEU A 12 -44.56 4.86 -44.71
N ALA A 13 -44.26 3.87 -43.86
CA ALA A 13 -45.27 3.04 -43.21
C ALA A 13 -46.16 3.86 -42.27
N GLU A 14 -45.58 4.79 -41.51
CA GLU A 14 -46.32 5.69 -40.62
C GLU A 14 -47.24 6.63 -41.40
N LEU A 15 -46.74 7.23 -42.49
CA LEU A 15 -47.54 8.09 -43.36
C LEU A 15 -48.70 7.32 -44.02
N ALA A 16 -48.46 6.08 -44.44
CA ALA A 16 -49.50 5.20 -44.97
C ALA A 16 -50.56 4.85 -43.91
N ALA A 17 -50.13 4.60 -42.67
CA ALA A 17 -51.03 4.35 -41.54
C ALA A 17 -51.93 5.56 -41.26
N PHE A 18 -51.36 6.77 -41.22
CA PHE A 18 -52.12 8.02 -41.05
C PHE A 18 -53.07 8.30 -42.21
N TYR A 19 -52.63 8.05 -43.45
CA TYR A 19 -53.48 8.23 -44.63
C TYR A 19 -54.71 7.31 -44.61
N GLY A 20 -54.53 6.06 -44.17
CA GLY A 20 -55.61 5.08 -44.04
C GLY A 20 -56.69 5.48 -43.03
N LEU A 21 -56.34 6.23 -41.98
CA LEU A 21 -57.27 6.71 -40.97
C LEU A 21 -58.35 7.65 -41.54
N GLY A 22 -58.04 8.39 -42.61
CA GLY A 22 -58.96 9.33 -43.25
C GLY A 22 -59.87 8.74 -44.34
N HIS A 23 -59.67 7.48 -44.72
CA HIS A 23 -60.36 6.84 -45.85
C HIS A 23 -61.35 5.75 -45.44
N ILE A 24 -61.36 5.37 -44.16
CA ILE A 24 -62.23 4.31 -43.62
C ILE A 24 -63.38 4.98 -42.87
N GLU A 25 -64.61 4.74 -43.30
CA GLU A 25 -65.81 5.38 -42.72
C GLU A 25 -66.15 4.86 -41.31
N SER A 26 -65.81 3.60 -41.01
CA SER A 26 -66.05 3.01 -39.69
C SER A 26 -64.91 3.29 -38.72
N PRO A 27 -65.16 3.96 -37.58
CA PRO A 27 -64.11 4.44 -36.68
C PRO A 27 -63.32 3.30 -36.03
N ASP A 28 -64.00 2.21 -35.66
CA ASP A 28 -63.36 1.04 -35.02
C ASP A 28 -62.45 0.28 -36.00
N LEU A 29 -62.86 0.21 -37.27
CA LEU A 29 -62.07 -0.41 -38.33
C LEU A 29 -60.89 0.48 -38.73
N ALA A 30 -61.09 1.80 -38.76
CA ALA A 30 -60.03 2.77 -38.99
C ALA A 30 -58.95 2.72 -37.90
N LEU A 31 -59.37 2.66 -36.63
CA LEU A 31 -58.45 2.58 -35.49
C LEU A 31 -57.68 1.25 -35.46
N SER A 32 -58.36 0.12 -35.69
CA SER A 32 -57.70 -1.19 -35.72
C SER A 32 -56.74 -1.33 -36.91
N ALA A 33 -57.11 -0.83 -38.09
CA ALA A 33 -56.23 -0.77 -39.26
C ALA A 33 -55.01 0.13 -39.02
N TYR A 34 -55.21 1.28 -38.37
CA TYR A 34 -54.12 2.18 -37.98
C TYR A 34 -53.15 1.49 -37.01
N LEU A 35 -53.65 0.89 -35.92
CA LEU A 35 -52.80 0.20 -34.94
C LEU A 35 -52.03 -0.98 -35.57
N ALA A 36 -52.67 -1.72 -36.49
CA ALA A 36 -52.04 -2.80 -37.22
C ALA A 36 -50.91 -2.32 -38.14
N ALA A 37 -51.05 -1.14 -38.76
CA ALA A 37 -50.02 -0.53 -39.60
C ALA A 37 -48.94 0.22 -38.78
N HIS A 38 -49.31 0.79 -37.64
CA HIS A 38 -48.42 1.53 -36.74
C HIS A 38 -47.44 0.61 -35.98
N ALA A 39 -47.86 -0.61 -35.63
CA ALA A 39 -46.99 -1.59 -34.97
C ALA A 39 -45.70 -1.92 -35.76
N PRO A 40 -45.75 -2.32 -37.05
CA PRO A 40 -44.54 -2.57 -37.83
C PRO A 40 -43.73 -1.29 -38.10
N ALA A 41 -44.39 -0.14 -38.29
CA ALA A 41 -43.69 1.15 -38.42
C ALA A 41 -42.86 1.49 -37.16
N SER A 42 -43.46 1.30 -35.99
CA SER A 42 -42.82 1.49 -34.68
C SER A 42 -41.62 0.56 -34.47
N LEU A 43 -41.76 -0.71 -34.85
CA LEU A 43 -40.67 -1.68 -34.76
C LEU A 43 -39.52 -1.33 -35.70
N LEU A 44 -39.80 -0.94 -36.93
CA LEU A 44 -38.79 -0.54 -37.91
C LEU A 44 -38.00 0.69 -37.44
N LEU A 45 -38.68 1.70 -36.87
CA LEU A 45 -38.00 2.88 -36.31
C LEU A 45 -37.15 2.52 -35.09
N ALA A 46 -37.67 1.69 -34.18
CA ALA A 46 -36.91 1.21 -33.01
C ALA A 46 -35.63 0.48 -33.44
N LEU A 47 -35.70 -0.37 -34.47
CA LEU A 47 -34.57 -1.10 -35.03
C LEU A 47 -33.56 -0.17 -35.71
N ALA A 48 -34.05 0.81 -36.49
CA ALA A 48 -33.22 1.81 -37.15
C ALA A 48 -32.39 2.62 -36.14
N VAL A 49 -33.02 3.09 -35.06
CA VAL A 49 -32.35 3.84 -33.99
C VAL A 49 -31.42 2.95 -33.18
N TYR A 50 -31.83 1.72 -32.86
CA TYR A 50 -31.00 0.77 -32.13
C TYR A 50 -29.68 0.47 -32.85
N LEU A 51 -29.69 0.37 -34.19
CA LEU A 51 -28.48 0.19 -35.01
C LEU A 51 -27.52 1.39 -35.00
N LEU A 52 -28.00 2.58 -34.62
CA LEU A 52 -27.17 3.78 -34.46
C LEU A 52 -26.50 3.86 -33.07
N ILE A 53 -26.91 3.01 -32.12
CA ILE A 53 -26.34 2.97 -30.77
C ILE A 53 -25.10 2.03 -30.75
N PRO A 54 -23.91 2.50 -30.30
CA PRO A 54 -22.70 1.68 -30.19
C PRO A 54 -22.91 0.47 -29.28
N LEU A 55 -22.44 -0.69 -29.73
CA LEU A 55 -22.59 -1.99 -29.06
C LEU A 55 -22.14 -2.01 -27.58
N ALA A 56 -21.20 -1.15 -27.19
CA ALA A 56 -20.72 -1.04 -25.82
C ALA A 56 -21.76 -0.47 -24.84
N ARG A 57 -22.78 0.27 -25.34
CA ARG A 57 -23.83 0.91 -24.53
C ARG A 57 -25.22 0.28 -24.72
N SER A 58 -25.34 -0.75 -25.57
CA SER A 58 -26.61 -1.39 -25.94
C SER A 58 -26.90 -2.68 -25.17
N LYS A 59 -26.46 -2.79 -23.91
CA LYS A 59 -26.70 -3.96 -23.05
C LYS A 59 -27.61 -3.57 -21.88
N PRO A 60 -28.68 -4.33 -21.59
CA PRO A 60 -29.18 -5.52 -22.32
C PRO A 60 -29.98 -5.16 -23.60
N ARG A 61 -29.78 -5.94 -24.68
CA ARG A 61 -30.25 -5.62 -26.05
C ARG A 61 -31.78 -5.56 -26.17
N LEU A 62 -32.47 -6.56 -25.60
CA LEU A 62 -33.92 -6.68 -25.69
C LEU A 62 -34.64 -5.56 -24.94
N SER A 63 -34.14 -5.16 -23.77
CA SER A 63 -34.76 -4.10 -22.97
C SER A 63 -34.67 -2.74 -23.67
N VAL A 64 -33.54 -2.44 -24.32
CA VAL A 64 -33.41 -1.18 -25.08
C VAL A 64 -34.34 -1.16 -26.29
N LEU A 65 -34.42 -2.27 -27.04
CA LEU A 65 -35.32 -2.36 -28.20
C LEU A 65 -36.81 -2.29 -27.77
N SER A 66 -37.17 -3.00 -26.70
CA SER A 66 -38.52 -2.99 -26.14
C SER A 66 -38.92 -1.60 -25.63
N LEU A 67 -38.01 -0.89 -24.96
CA LEU A 67 -38.24 0.47 -24.50
C LEU A 67 -38.50 1.42 -25.70
N LEU A 68 -37.65 1.37 -26.73
CA LEU A 68 -37.82 2.19 -27.93
C LEU A 68 -39.17 1.90 -28.61
N PHE A 69 -39.50 0.61 -28.79
CA PHE A 69 -40.78 0.20 -29.36
C PHE A 69 -41.98 0.70 -28.53
N CYS A 70 -41.96 0.52 -27.20
CA CYS A 70 -43.06 0.96 -26.33
C CYS A 70 -43.26 2.47 -26.39
N CYS A 71 -42.17 3.25 -26.38
CA CYS A 71 -42.25 4.71 -26.47
C CYS A 71 -42.87 5.17 -27.80
N ILE A 72 -42.56 4.49 -28.91
CA ILE A 72 -43.09 4.87 -30.23
C ILE A 72 -44.55 4.41 -30.39
N PHE A 73 -44.87 3.18 -29.97
CA PHE A 73 -46.18 2.56 -30.20
C PHE A 73 -47.28 3.08 -29.27
N PHE A 74 -47.00 3.26 -27.97
CA PHE A 74 -48.03 3.68 -27.00
C PHE A 74 -48.25 5.20 -26.97
N VAL A 75 -47.34 5.97 -27.54
CA VAL A 75 -47.48 7.42 -27.67
C VAL A 75 -47.34 7.80 -29.15
N PRO A 76 -48.40 7.58 -29.96
CA PRO A 76 -48.36 7.89 -31.39
C PRO A 76 -48.03 9.36 -31.63
N VAL A 77 -47.39 9.67 -32.77
CA VAL A 77 -46.84 10.99 -33.12
C VAL A 77 -45.71 11.47 -32.20
N LEU A 78 -45.97 11.69 -30.91
CA LEU A 78 -44.99 12.26 -29.97
C LEU A 78 -43.83 11.30 -29.69
N GLY A 79 -44.11 10.00 -29.56
CA GLY A 79 -43.09 8.97 -29.39
C GLY A 79 -42.22 8.81 -30.63
N PHE A 80 -42.86 8.81 -31.81
CA PHE A 80 -42.18 8.75 -33.11
C PHE A 80 -41.24 9.95 -33.31
N VAL A 81 -41.76 11.17 -33.14
CA VAL A 81 -40.99 12.41 -33.28
C VAL A 81 -39.91 12.51 -32.20
N GLY A 82 -40.24 12.19 -30.94
CA GLY A 82 -39.30 12.28 -29.82
C GLY A 82 -38.09 11.37 -29.98
N VAL A 83 -38.30 10.12 -30.40
CA VAL A 83 -37.21 9.17 -30.66
C VAL A 83 -36.36 9.60 -31.87
N LEU A 84 -37.00 10.11 -32.93
CA LEU A 84 -36.29 10.62 -34.11
C LEU A 84 -35.42 11.84 -33.78
N VAL A 85 -35.97 12.81 -33.04
CA VAL A 85 -35.24 14.00 -32.56
C VAL A 85 -34.11 13.59 -31.62
N GLY A 86 -34.34 12.68 -30.67
CA GLY A 86 -33.30 12.18 -29.78
C GLY A 86 -32.14 11.50 -30.52
N ALA A 87 -32.45 10.73 -31.57
CA ALA A 87 -31.43 10.13 -32.43
C ALA A 87 -30.65 11.20 -33.22
N LEU A 88 -31.32 12.23 -33.72
CA LEU A 88 -30.71 13.34 -34.45
C LEU A 88 -29.80 14.19 -33.55
N VAL A 89 -30.28 14.57 -32.36
CA VAL A 89 -29.52 15.33 -31.36
C VAL A 89 -28.25 14.58 -30.95
N ARG A 90 -28.35 13.27 -30.74
CA ARG A 90 -27.18 12.42 -30.47
C ARG A 90 -26.19 12.40 -31.64
N HIS A 91 -26.66 12.44 -32.87
CA HIS A 91 -25.80 12.40 -34.06
C HIS A 91 -25.12 13.74 -34.33
N LEU A 92 -25.81 14.85 -34.04
CA LEU A 92 -25.34 16.21 -34.30
C LEU A 92 -24.47 16.78 -33.17
N LEU A 93 -24.70 16.39 -31.91
CA LEU A 93 -23.92 16.90 -30.79
C LEU A 93 -22.54 16.21 -30.73
N PRO A 94 -21.45 16.99 -30.59
CA PRO A 94 -20.12 16.42 -30.41
C PRO A 94 -20.07 15.56 -29.15
N ARG A 95 -19.38 14.42 -29.23
CA ARG A 95 -19.19 13.53 -28.08
C ARG A 95 -18.43 14.30 -27.00
N LEU A 96 -19.09 14.59 -25.90
CA LEU A 96 -18.42 15.02 -24.67
C LEU A 96 -17.63 13.81 -24.16
N GLU A 97 -16.36 13.72 -24.52
CA GLU A 97 -15.45 12.75 -23.93
C GLU A 97 -15.21 13.16 -22.48
N ALA A 98 -15.52 12.26 -21.55
CA ALA A 98 -15.16 12.47 -20.16
C ALA A 98 -13.63 12.60 -20.07
N PRO A 99 -13.09 13.64 -19.40
CA PRO A 99 -11.65 13.81 -19.31
C PRO A 99 -11.03 12.56 -18.69
N SER A 100 -10.07 11.97 -19.39
CA SER A 100 -9.28 10.85 -18.90
C SER A 100 -8.52 11.31 -17.67
N ARG A 101 -8.96 10.89 -16.48
CA ARG A 101 -8.38 11.33 -15.19
C ARG A 101 -6.93 10.86 -14.97
N PHE A 102 -6.40 10.00 -15.83
CA PHE A 102 -5.05 9.46 -15.69
C PHE A 102 -4.36 9.45 -17.05
N SER A 103 -3.34 10.28 -17.18
CA SER A 103 -2.35 10.24 -18.27
C SER A 103 -1.11 9.50 -17.77
N ALA A 104 -0.61 8.55 -18.54
CA ALA A 104 0.68 7.92 -18.26
C ALA A 104 1.79 8.95 -18.50
N VAL A 105 2.30 9.53 -17.43
CA VAL A 105 3.44 10.46 -17.49
C VAL A 105 4.73 9.65 -17.54
N ARG A 106 5.73 10.10 -18.33
CA ARG A 106 7.09 9.55 -18.26
C ARG A 106 7.59 9.64 -16.82
N LEU A 107 8.17 8.55 -16.32
CA LEU A 107 8.84 8.54 -15.02
C LEU A 107 9.92 9.63 -15.03
N PRO A 108 9.87 10.64 -14.14
CA PRO A 108 10.93 11.65 -14.06
C PRO A 108 12.26 10.99 -13.71
N ASP A 109 13.37 11.54 -14.21
CA ASP A 109 14.70 11.13 -13.77
C ASP A 109 14.87 11.43 -12.28
N LEU A 110 15.40 10.46 -11.52
CA LEU A 110 15.61 10.59 -10.09
C LEU A 110 16.72 11.61 -9.82
N ASP A 111 16.36 12.81 -9.36
CA ASP A 111 17.33 13.80 -8.92
C ASP A 111 17.89 13.40 -7.54
N ILE A 112 19.19 13.12 -7.50
CA ILE A 112 19.90 12.64 -6.32
C ILE A 112 20.09 13.79 -5.29
N HIS A 113 20.03 15.05 -5.75
CA HIS A 113 20.44 16.21 -4.95
C HIS A 113 19.33 16.85 -4.10
N GLU A 114 18.04 16.55 -4.32
CA GLU A 114 16.96 17.13 -3.50
C GLU A 114 16.81 16.46 -2.12
N SER A 115 17.45 15.32 -1.87
CA SER A 115 17.28 14.54 -0.65
C SER A 115 17.82 15.19 0.63
N SER A 116 18.69 16.21 0.52
CA SER A 116 19.45 16.73 1.66
C SER A 116 18.81 17.94 2.37
N GLN A 117 18.07 18.83 1.69
CA GLN A 117 17.71 20.14 2.27
C GLN A 117 16.22 20.41 2.54
N LYS A 118 15.27 19.62 2.02
CA LYS A 118 13.82 19.89 2.19
C LYS A 118 13.00 18.73 2.74
N SER A 119 13.63 17.75 3.37
CA SER A 119 12.95 16.54 3.85
C SER A 119 12.46 16.65 5.30
N GLY A 120 11.65 17.68 5.59
CA GLY A 120 10.87 17.79 6.83
C GLY A 120 9.62 16.91 6.87
N ALA A 121 9.25 16.25 5.76
CA ALA A 121 8.14 15.31 5.71
C ALA A 121 8.36 14.26 4.61
N GLY A 122 8.79 13.05 4.99
CA GLY A 122 8.52 11.83 4.23
C GLY A 122 9.09 11.75 2.79
N PHE A 123 10.33 12.20 2.53
CA PHE A 123 11.02 11.80 1.30
C PHE A 123 10.96 10.27 1.17
N ARG A 124 10.36 9.81 0.07
CA ARG A 124 9.66 8.54 -0.05
C ARG A 124 10.63 7.36 -0.09
N GLN A 125 11.13 6.95 1.07
CA GLN A 125 11.92 5.72 1.25
C GLN A 125 11.16 4.47 0.80
N ALA A 126 9.82 4.48 0.90
CA ALA A 126 8.95 3.45 0.30
C ALA A 126 9.05 3.41 -1.23
N GLY A 127 9.29 4.55 -1.88
CA GLY A 127 9.48 4.66 -3.32
C GLY A 127 10.79 4.02 -3.79
N VAL A 128 11.89 4.18 -3.04
CA VAL A 128 13.19 3.59 -3.40
C VAL A 128 13.14 2.07 -3.32
N ARG A 129 12.54 1.49 -2.27
CA ARG A 129 12.37 0.02 -2.18
C ARG A 129 11.49 -0.50 -3.32
N GLN A 130 10.35 0.15 -3.60
CA GLN A 130 9.46 -0.27 -4.69
C GLN A 130 10.11 -0.12 -6.07
N PHE A 131 10.91 0.94 -6.26
CA PHE A 131 11.66 1.19 -7.48
C PHE A 131 12.75 0.14 -7.70
N LEU A 132 13.51 -0.17 -6.64
CA LEU A 132 14.53 -1.22 -6.68
C LEU A 132 13.93 -2.59 -6.97
N LYS A 133 12.72 -2.88 -6.50
CA LYS A 133 11.97 -4.12 -6.80
C LYS A 133 11.32 -4.16 -8.18
N ASN A 134 11.27 -3.04 -8.90
CA ASN A 134 10.64 -3.01 -10.21
C ASN A 134 11.60 -3.55 -11.26
N GLU A 135 11.45 -4.81 -11.65
CA GLU A 135 12.23 -5.45 -12.72
C GLU A 135 12.13 -4.72 -14.06
N ARG A 136 11.05 -3.97 -14.29
CA ARG A 136 10.87 -3.17 -15.53
C ARG A 136 11.64 -1.86 -15.51
N ALA A 137 12.23 -1.47 -14.37
CA ALA A 137 13.01 -0.24 -14.28
C ALA A 137 14.41 -0.44 -14.91
N PRO A 138 14.97 0.57 -15.61
CA PRO A 138 16.29 0.46 -16.22
C PRO A 138 17.38 0.13 -15.19
N VAL A 139 18.19 -0.89 -15.47
CA VAL A 139 19.28 -1.36 -14.60
C VAL A 139 20.22 -0.23 -14.14
N PRO A 140 20.67 0.71 -15.01
CA PRO A 140 21.54 1.80 -14.57
C PRO A 140 20.90 2.71 -13.52
N GLN A 141 19.58 2.91 -13.57
CA GLN A 141 18.86 3.72 -12.57
C GLN A 141 18.71 2.94 -11.25
N ARG A 142 18.45 1.63 -11.32
CA ARG A 142 18.40 0.73 -10.14
C ARG A 142 19.76 0.70 -9.43
N LEU A 143 20.86 0.60 -10.17
CA LEU A 143 22.23 0.66 -9.62
C LEU A 143 22.51 2.00 -8.91
N ARG A 144 22.14 3.14 -9.51
CA ARG A 144 22.26 4.47 -8.86
C ARG A 144 21.46 4.55 -7.56
N ALA A 145 20.24 4.01 -7.55
CA ALA A 145 19.41 3.93 -6.35
C ALA A 145 20.06 3.07 -5.25
N MET A 146 20.77 1.99 -5.60
CA MET A 146 21.52 1.19 -4.62
C MET A 146 22.71 1.95 -4.03
N VAL A 147 23.41 2.77 -4.82
CA VAL A 147 24.48 3.64 -4.32
C VAL A 147 23.91 4.72 -3.37
N ALA A 148 22.74 5.28 -3.67
CA ALA A 148 22.06 6.17 -2.72
C ALA A 148 21.66 5.43 -1.43
N LEU A 149 21.21 4.17 -1.55
CA LEU A 149 20.85 3.33 -0.41
C LEU A 149 22.05 2.95 0.48
N SER A 150 23.28 2.98 -0.05
CA SER A 150 24.49 2.69 0.74
C SER A 150 24.71 3.71 1.85
N HIS A 151 24.27 4.95 1.64
CA HIS A 151 24.34 6.08 2.57
C HIS A 151 23.10 6.20 3.48
N ALA A 152 22.03 5.46 3.17
CA ALA A 152 20.84 5.44 4.03
C ALA A 152 21.14 4.71 5.35
N PRO A 153 20.40 5.02 6.44
CA PRO A 153 20.57 4.32 7.71
C PRO A 153 20.47 2.80 7.54
N SER A 154 21.45 2.06 8.04
CA SER A 154 21.60 0.62 7.77
C SER A 154 20.36 -0.20 8.14
N ARG A 155 19.61 0.20 9.19
CA ARG A 155 18.34 -0.45 9.59
C ARG A 155 17.28 -0.46 8.48
N ILE A 156 17.31 0.52 7.58
CA ILE A 156 16.39 0.65 6.44
C ILE A 156 17.01 0.01 5.20
N GLY A 157 18.31 0.21 4.99
CA GLY A 157 19.00 -0.27 3.80
C GLY A 157 19.22 -1.78 3.77
N SER A 158 19.65 -2.38 4.88
CA SER A 158 20.04 -3.80 4.92
C SER A 158 18.90 -4.78 4.57
N PRO A 159 17.64 -4.59 5.03
CA PRO A 159 16.53 -5.40 4.55
C PRO A 159 16.30 -5.32 3.04
N VAL A 160 16.40 -4.11 2.47
CA VAL A 160 16.21 -3.89 1.02
C VAL A 160 17.34 -4.52 0.21
N LEU A 161 18.59 -4.37 0.66
CA LEU A 161 19.74 -5.01 0.02
C LEU A 161 19.63 -6.54 0.05
N ARG A 162 19.14 -7.13 1.15
CA ARG A 162 18.92 -8.58 1.23
C ARG A 162 17.88 -9.08 0.24
N GLU A 163 16.79 -8.32 0.04
CA GLU A 163 15.80 -8.67 -0.99
C GLU A 163 16.41 -8.68 -2.40
N LEU A 164 17.37 -7.80 -2.68
CA LEU A 164 18.07 -7.72 -3.97
C LEU A 164 19.12 -8.83 -4.18
N LEU A 165 19.42 -9.66 -3.17
CA LEU A 165 20.27 -10.83 -3.36
C LEU A 165 19.61 -11.89 -4.26
N GLY A 166 18.29 -11.85 -4.40
CA GLY A 166 17.51 -12.71 -5.30
C GLY A 166 17.13 -12.04 -6.62
N ASP A 167 17.71 -10.89 -6.97
CA ASP A 167 17.37 -10.19 -8.20
C ASP A 167 17.78 -10.96 -9.45
N ALA A 168 17.04 -10.79 -10.55
CA ALA A 168 17.34 -11.41 -11.83
C ALA A 168 18.62 -10.86 -12.47
N GLU A 169 19.00 -9.62 -12.14
CA GLU A 169 20.19 -8.96 -12.67
C GLU A 169 21.41 -9.20 -11.79
N ASP A 170 22.46 -9.77 -12.39
CA ASP A 170 23.69 -10.18 -11.68
C ASP A 170 24.42 -9.00 -11.01
N ASP A 171 24.53 -7.86 -11.70
CA ASP A 171 25.22 -6.67 -11.18
C ASP A 171 24.55 -6.12 -9.91
N LEU A 172 23.21 -6.17 -9.86
CA LEU A 172 22.45 -5.71 -8.70
C LEU A 172 22.66 -6.66 -7.51
N ARG A 173 22.65 -7.97 -7.76
CA ARG A 173 22.92 -8.98 -6.74
C ARG A 173 24.35 -8.89 -6.19
N LEU A 174 25.34 -8.72 -7.06
CA LEU A 174 26.75 -8.56 -6.68
C LEU A 174 26.98 -7.28 -5.87
N LEU A 175 26.39 -6.16 -6.30
CA LEU A 175 26.47 -4.91 -5.55
C LEU A 175 25.80 -5.03 -4.18
N ALA A 176 24.63 -5.68 -4.11
CA ALA A 176 23.93 -5.90 -2.84
C ALA A 176 24.77 -6.73 -1.87
N TYR A 177 25.37 -7.82 -2.36
CA TYR A 177 26.30 -8.65 -1.59
C TYR A 177 27.49 -7.82 -1.08
N GLY A 178 28.18 -7.10 -1.96
CA GLY A 178 29.34 -6.30 -1.59
C GLY A 178 29.01 -5.19 -0.58
N LEU A 179 27.83 -4.57 -0.67
CA LEU A 179 27.40 -3.55 0.29
C LEU A 179 27.08 -4.15 1.67
N LEU A 180 26.47 -5.33 1.72
CA LEU A 180 26.19 -6.03 2.99
C LEU A 180 27.47 -6.55 3.64
N ASP A 181 28.33 -7.22 2.87
CA ASP A 181 29.62 -7.75 3.32
C ASP A 181 30.54 -6.64 3.87
N ASN A 182 30.62 -5.49 3.19
CA ASN A 182 31.39 -4.35 3.69
C ASN A 182 30.82 -3.76 4.99
N ARG A 183 29.51 -3.85 5.23
CA ARG A 183 28.91 -3.41 6.50
C ARG A 183 29.24 -4.38 7.62
N GLU A 184 29.11 -5.68 7.37
CA GLU A 184 29.44 -6.73 8.32
C GLU A 184 30.93 -6.70 8.70
N LYS A 185 31.84 -6.62 7.72
CA LYS A 185 33.29 -6.55 7.96
C LYS A 185 33.69 -5.37 8.83
N ARG A 186 33.08 -4.19 8.61
CA ARG A 186 33.35 -2.99 9.43
C ARG A 186 32.95 -3.22 10.88
N LEU A 187 31.72 -3.69 11.12
CA LEU A 187 31.25 -3.99 12.48
C LEU A 187 32.09 -5.08 13.15
N ASN A 188 32.45 -6.14 12.43
CA ASN A 188 33.30 -7.19 12.97
C ASN A 188 34.70 -6.68 13.33
N ALA A 189 35.29 -5.78 12.52
CA ALA A 189 36.56 -5.14 12.86
C ALA A 189 36.46 -4.30 14.15
N ASP A 190 35.37 -3.53 14.30
CA ASP A 190 35.12 -2.75 15.51
C ASP A 190 34.91 -3.64 16.74
N ILE A 191 34.18 -4.76 16.60
CA ILE A 191 34.01 -5.79 17.65
C ILE A 191 35.36 -6.38 18.03
N HIS A 192 36.20 -6.76 17.06
CA HIS A 192 37.53 -7.30 17.34
C HIS A 192 38.40 -6.29 18.10
N ALA A 193 38.41 -5.02 17.70
CA ALA A 193 39.16 -3.98 18.39
C ALA A 193 38.64 -3.76 19.82
N ALA A 194 37.32 -3.73 20.03
CA ALA A 194 36.73 -3.57 21.34
C ALA A 194 36.99 -4.78 22.26
N ARG A 195 37.02 -6.02 21.73
CA ARG A 195 37.41 -7.22 22.48
C ARG A 195 38.86 -7.16 22.95
N GLN A 196 39.77 -6.68 22.10
CA GLN A 196 41.17 -6.49 22.50
C GLN A 196 41.30 -5.46 23.61
N LYS A 197 40.57 -4.33 23.53
CA LYS A 197 40.51 -3.34 24.61
C LYS A 197 39.99 -3.93 25.91
N LEU A 198 38.92 -4.73 25.84
CA LEU A 198 38.33 -5.38 27.02
C LEU A 198 39.35 -6.30 27.71
N ALA A 199 40.12 -7.06 26.93
CA ALA A 199 41.17 -7.95 27.45
C ALA A 199 42.34 -7.19 28.11
N ALA A 200 42.61 -5.96 27.68
CA ALA A 200 43.66 -5.10 28.24
C ALA A 200 43.22 -4.30 29.47
N CYS A 201 41.91 -4.22 29.75
CA CYS A 201 41.36 -3.46 30.88
C CYS A 201 41.85 -4.03 32.21
N ARG A 202 42.25 -3.14 33.11
CA ARG A 202 42.68 -3.50 34.48
C ARG A 202 41.72 -3.02 35.57
N SER A 203 40.88 -2.04 35.25
CA SER A 203 39.88 -1.46 36.15
C SER A 203 38.49 -2.00 35.85
N ASP A 204 37.69 -2.19 36.89
CA ASP A 204 36.32 -2.68 36.78
C ASP A 204 35.37 -1.67 36.11
N ASP A 205 35.57 -0.37 36.34
CA ASP A 205 34.80 0.70 35.69
C ASP A 205 35.13 0.77 34.18
N GLU A 206 36.41 0.70 33.82
CA GLU A 206 36.86 0.68 32.43
C GLU A 206 36.33 -0.57 31.70
N ARG A 207 36.43 -1.73 32.34
CA ARG A 207 35.88 -3.00 31.84
C ARG A 207 34.38 -2.91 31.61
N GLY A 208 33.64 -2.26 32.51
CA GLY A 208 32.20 -2.01 32.36
C GLY A 208 31.85 -1.16 31.15
N ARG A 209 32.57 -0.05 30.93
CA ARG A 209 32.35 0.84 29.78
C ARG A 209 32.72 0.19 28.45
N VAL A 210 33.82 -0.55 28.39
CA VAL A 210 34.21 -1.29 27.18
C VAL A 210 33.22 -2.43 26.91
N ALA A 211 32.72 -3.10 27.94
CA ALA A 211 31.65 -4.09 27.80
C ALA A 211 30.35 -3.47 27.28
N GLN A 212 29.98 -2.26 27.72
CA GLN A 212 28.83 -1.52 27.19
C GLN A 212 29.01 -1.24 25.69
N GLN A 213 30.20 -0.80 25.28
CA GLN A 213 30.52 -0.58 23.86
C GLN A 213 30.40 -1.89 23.06
N LEU A 214 30.94 -3.01 23.57
CA LEU A 214 30.81 -4.31 22.92
C LEU A 214 29.36 -4.75 22.76
N ALA A 215 28.56 -4.62 23.82
CA ALA A 215 27.14 -4.92 23.79
C ALA A 215 26.42 -4.09 22.72
N ALA A 216 26.74 -2.80 22.59
CA ALA A 216 26.17 -1.93 21.57
C ALA A 216 26.56 -2.36 20.14
N LEU A 217 27.81 -2.76 19.90
CA LEU A 217 28.26 -3.23 18.58
C LEU A 217 27.57 -4.55 18.16
N TYR A 218 27.47 -5.51 19.07
CA TYR A 218 26.70 -6.73 18.80
C TYR A 218 25.22 -6.43 18.58
N TRP A 219 24.64 -5.49 19.35
CA TRP A 219 23.27 -5.05 19.13
C TRP A 219 23.07 -4.40 17.76
N GLU A 220 24.04 -3.61 17.27
CA GLU A 220 23.99 -3.06 15.92
C GLU A 220 24.01 -4.15 14.84
N LEU A 221 24.83 -5.19 15.02
CA LEU A 221 24.89 -6.34 14.11
C LEU A 221 23.52 -7.04 14.00
N ILE A 222 22.87 -7.26 15.16
CA ILE A 222 21.53 -7.84 15.28
C ILE A 222 20.47 -6.92 14.66
N TYR A 223 20.46 -5.65 15.08
CA TYR A 223 19.44 -4.67 14.70
C TYR A 223 19.46 -4.35 13.20
N GLN A 224 20.64 -4.39 12.57
CA GLN A 224 20.78 -4.23 11.12
C GLN A 224 20.45 -5.51 10.33
N GLY A 225 20.27 -6.64 11.01
CA GLY A 225 19.97 -7.93 10.39
C GLY A 225 21.10 -8.44 9.50
N LEU A 226 22.35 -8.18 9.90
CA LEU A 226 23.55 -8.63 9.17
C LEU A 226 23.89 -10.08 9.49
N VAL A 227 23.51 -10.57 10.67
CA VAL A 227 23.62 -11.98 11.07
C VAL A 227 22.24 -12.65 11.11
N GLN A 228 22.20 -13.96 10.83
CA GLN A 228 20.97 -14.78 10.79
C GLN A 228 21.26 -16.20 11.30
N GLY A 229 20.20 -16.91 11.71
CA GLY A 229 20.31 -18.29 12.21
C GLY A 229 21.28 -18.41 13.39
N ASP A 230 22.14 -19.41 13.36
CA ASP A 230 23.08 -19.70 14.46
C ASP A 230 24.01 -18.51 14.79
N LEU A 231 24.40 -17.71 13.79
CA LEU A 231 25.21 -16.51 13.98
C LEU A 231 24.44 -15.40 14.72
N LEU A 232 23.13 -15.31 14.50
CA LEU A 232 22.27 -14.41 15.24
C LEU A 232 22.19 -14.84 16.71
N ASP A 233 21.96 -16.13 16.98
CA ASP A 233 21.88 -16.66 18.35
C ASP A 233 23.20 -16.44 19.11
N TYR A 234 24.33 -16.68 18.44
CA TYR A 234 25.65 -16.37 18.98
C TYR A 234 25.80 -14.88 19.29
N ALA A 235 25.43 -13.99 18.35
CA ALA A 235 25.53 -12.54 18.55
C ALA A 235 24.64 -12.04 19.71
N VAL A 236 23.43 -12.58 19.85
CA VAL A 236 22.52 -12.26 20.98
C VAL A 236 23.14 -12.73 22.30
N GLY A 237 23.74 -13.92 22.34
CA GLY A 237 24.43 -14.44 23.52
C GLY A 237 25.62 -13.58 23.95
N GLU A 238 26.48 -13.19 23.01
CA GLU A 238 27.60 -12.30 23.29
C GLU A 238 27.14 -10.91 23.73
N ALA A 239 26.13 -10.34 23.06
CA ALA A 239 25.54 -9.06 23.45
C ALA A 239 25.01 -9.09 24.88
N LEU A 240 24.34 -10.18 25.26
CA LEU A 240 23.78 -10.36 26.60
C LEU A 240 24.89 -10.44 27.66
N ARG A 241 25.90 -11.29 27.44
CA ARG A 241 27.05 -11.43 28.37
C ARG A 241 27.77 -10.10 28.59
N HIS A 242 27.96 -9.32 27.52
CA HIS A 242 28.61 -8.01 27.63
C HIS A 242 27.69 -6.97 28.29
N THR A 243 26.37 -7.04 28.08
CA THR A 243 25.39 -6.20 28.78
C THR A 243 25.41 -6.47 30.28
N GLU A 244 25.42 -7.73 30.70
CA GLU A 244 25.51 -8.15 32.11
C GLU A 244 26.83 -7.69 32.75
N THR A 245 27.95 -7.81 32.02
CA THR A 245 29.26 -7.31 32.47
C THR A 245 29.25 -5.79 32.65
N ALA A 246 28.62 -5.06 31.73
CA ALA A 246 28.47 -3.61 31.83
C ALA A 246 27.59 -3.21 33.01
N LEU A 247 26.48 -3.92 33.25
CA LEU A 247 25.57 -3.68 34.36
C LEU A 247 26.22 -3.91 35.74
N ALA A 248 27.27 -4.73 35.83
CA ALA A 248 28.00 -4.91 37.08
C ALA A 248 28.66 -3.60 37.57
N ALA A 249 29.13 -2.77 36.64
CA ALA A 249 29.75 -1.46 36.90
C ALA A 249 28.76 -0.28 36.77
N LEU A 250 27.84 -0.34 35.81
CA LEU A 250 26.91 0.73 35.43
C LEU A 250 25.46 0.37 35.83
N ARG A 251 25.26 0.05 37.12
CA ARG A 251 24.00 -0.53 37.65
C ARG A 251 22.76 0.33 37.45
N GLU A 252 22.94 1.64 37.36
CA GLU A 252 21.86 2.62 37.29
C GLU A 252 21.66 3.20 35.88
N ASP A 253 22.31 2.65 34.85
CA ASP A 253 22.08 3.08 33.46
C ASP A 253 20.74 2.53 32.94
N PRO A 254 19.71 3.39 32.75
CA PRO A 254 18.39 2.93 32.33
C PRO A 254 18.40 2.36 30.91
N ALA A 255 19.23 2.90 30.00
CA ALA A 255 19.30 2.44 28.61
C ALA A 255 19.88 1.02 28.53
N LEU A 256 20.83 0.71 29.41
CA LEU A 256 21.43 -0.61 29.50
C LEU A 256 20.44 -1.67 30.00
N HIS A 257 19.58 -1.33 30.97
CA HIS A 257 18.47 -2.20 31.39
C HIS A 257 17.44 -2.42 30.28
N LEU A 258 17.14 -1.41 29.47
CA LEU A 258 16.26 -1.56 28.31
C LEU A 258 16.86 -2.51 27.26
N GLN A 259 18.16 -2.38 26.96
CA GLN A 259 18.86 -3.28 26.05
C GLN A 259 18.90 -4.71 26.61
N HIS A 260 19.15 -4.85 27.91
CA HIS A 260 19.14 -6.14 28.61
C HIS A 260 17.80 -6.85 28.44
N GLY A 261 16.68 -6.16 28.71
CA GLY A 261 15.34 -6.71 28.54
C GLY A 261 15.06 -7.17 27.11
N ARG A 262 15.50 -6.41 26.10
CA ARG A 262 15.34 -6.79 24.68
C ARG A 262 16.10 -8.06 24.32
N LEU A 263 17.33 -8.18 24.80
CA LEU A 263 18.16 -9.37 24.56
C LEU A 263 17.58 -10.60 25.27
N LEU A 264 17.13 -10.46 26.51
CA LEU A 264 16.46 -11.52 27.26
C LEU A 264 15.16 -11.97 26.58
N GLN A 265 14.35 -11.02 26.10
CA GLN A 265 13.12 -11.31 25.35
C GLN A 265 13.42 -12.06 24.05
N GLN A 266 14.47 -11.67 23.31
CA GLN A 266 14.92 -12.37 22.10
C GLN A 266 15.34 -13.82 22.39
N MET A 267 15.92 -14.08 23.56
CA MET A 267 16.28 -15.42 24.05
C MET A 267 15.09 -16.20 24.66
N GLY A 268 13.88 -15.62 24.69
CA GLY A 268 12.71 -16.24 25.31
C GLY A 268 12.69 -16.23 26.85
N ARG A 269 13.63 -15.53 27.51
CA ARG A 269 13.73 -15.38 28.97
C ARG A 269 12.78 -14.27 29.46
N LEU A 270 11.47 -14.51 29.32
CA LEU A 270 10.44 -13.46 29.48
C LEU A 270 10.35 -12.88 30.90
N ASP A 271 10.57 -13.68 31.93
CA ASP A 271 10.49 -13.22 33.34
C ASP A 271 11.63 -12.27 33.68
N GLU A 272 12.83 -12.59 33.23
CA GLU A 272 14.01 -11.73 33.40
C GLU A 272 13.89 -10.47 32.54
N ALA A 273 13.31 -10.59 31.33
CA ALA A 273 13.03 -9.44 30.48
C ALA A 273 12.04 -8.46 31.15
N ASP A 274 10.98 -8.96 31.79
CA ASP A 274 10.03 -8.15 32.55
C ASP A 274 10.76 -7.37 33.65
N ALA A 275 11.58 -8.05 34.46
CA ALA A 275 12.36 -7.42 35.53
C ALA A 275 13.30 -6.32 35.01
N ALA A 276 14.01 -6.57 33.90
CA ALA A 276 14.88 -5.59 33.27
C ALA A 276 14.12 -4.35 32.76
N TYR A 277 12.95 -4.54 32.12
CA TYR A 277 12.11 -3.43 31.67
C TYR A 277 11.52 -2.64 32.84
N GLN A 278 11.09 -3.29 33.91
CA GLN A 278 10.64 -2.62 35.12
C GLN A 278 11.76 -1.76 35.71
N ARG A 279 12.97 -2.32 35.81
CA ARG A 279 14.13 -1.59 36.33
C ARG A 279 14.49 -0.38 35.47
N ALA A 280 14.46 -0.52 34.15
CA ALA A 280 14.64 0.59 33.21
C ALA A 280 13.64 1.73 33.46
N ARG A 281 12.38 1.39 33.74
CA ARG A 281 11.31 2.36 34.04
C ARG A 281 11.49 3.03 35.40
N GLU A 282 11.86 2.29 36.43
CA GLU A 282 12.17 2.83 37.77
C GLU A 282 13.32 3.84 37.73
N LEU A 283 14.31 3.59 36.88
CA LEU A 283 15.45 4.48 36.63
C LEU A 283 15.09 5.71 35.76
N GLY A 284 13.82 5.89 35.40
CA GLY A 284 13.32 7.11 34.77
C GLY A 284 13.21 7.07 33.24
N LEU A 285 13.33 5.92 32.57
CA LEU A 285 13.02 5.87 31.13
C LEU A 285 11.54 6.19 30.88
N PRO A 286 11.22 6.99 29.84
CA PRO A 286 9.85 7.32 29.49
C PRO A 286 9.02 6.06 29.21
N ALA A 287 7.76 6.08 29.66
CA ALA A 287 6.81 4.99 29.43
C ALA A 287 6.73 4.60 27.94
N SER A 288 6.75 5.59 27.04
CA SER A 288 6.72 5.39 25.58
C SER A 288 7.84 4.50 25.02
N ARG A 289 8.97 4.36 25.73
CA ARG A 289 10.09 3.51 25.31
C ARG A 289 10.05 2.10 25.89
N VAL A 290 9.35 1.90 27.01
CA VAL A 290 9.41 0.64 27.79
C VAL A 290 8.08 -0.10 27.77
N VAL A 291 6.97 0.61 27.92
CA VAL A 291 5.63 0.04 28.03
C VAL A 291 5.21 -0.79 26.82
N PRO A 292 5.57 -0.46 25.56
CA PRO A 292 5.29 -1.34 24.43
C PRO A 292 5.89 -2.76 24.60
N TYR A 293 7.09 -2.87 25.18
CA TYR A 293 7.72 -4.16 25.44
C TYR A 293 7.06 -4.90 26.61
N LEU A 294 6.71 -4.18 27.70
CA LEU A 294 5.95 -4.78 28.81
C LEU A 294 4.58 -5.31 28.35
N ALA A 295 3.91 -4.60 27.44
CA ALA A 295 2.66 -5.03 26.84
C ALA A 295 2.86 -6.25 25.93
N GLU A 296 3.95 -6.28 25.16
CA GLU A 296 4.31 -7.45 24.34
C GLU A 296 4.55 -8.70 25.20
N LEU A 297 5.29 -8.58 26.31
CA LEU A 297 5.49 -9.68 27.26
C LEU A 297 4.17 -10.16 27.87
N ALA A 298 3.30 -9.24 28.29
CA ALA A 298 1.98 -9.59 28.83
C ALA A 298 1.10 -10.29 27.77
N PHE A 299 1.16 -9.83 26.52
CA PHE A 299 0.45 -10.46 25.41
C PHE A 299 0.96 -11.88 25.14
N ALA A 300 2.28 -12.09 25.13
CA ALA A 300 2.88 -13.42 24.99
C ALA A 300 2.43 -14.39 26.09
N ARG A 301 2.23 -13.89 27.32
CA ARG A 301 1.68 -14.64 28.46
C ARG A 301 0.14 -14.78 28.44
N ARG A 302 -0.54 -14.21 27.44
CA ARG A 302 -2.02 -14.13 27.35
C ARG A 302 -2.69 -13.35 28.50
N ASP A 303 -1.94 -12.49 29.18
CA ASP A 303 -2.46 -11.59 30.21
C ASP A 303 -2.99 -10.30 29.57
N PHE A 304 -4.15 -10.41 28.94
CA PHE A 304 -4.77 -9.30 28.21
C PHE A 304 -5.26 -8.17 29.12
N ALA A 305 -5.50 -8.45 30.41
CA ALA A 305 -5.85 -7.44 31.39
C ALA A 305 -4.66 -6.49 31.62
N ARG A 306 -3.46 -7.05 31.81
CA ARG A 306 -2.23 -6.26 31.95
C ARG A 306 -1.86 -5.53 30.66
N VAL A 307 -2.05 -6.13 29.49
CA VAL A 307 -1.86 -5.43 28.19
C VAL A 307 -2.72 -4.17 28.13
N ARG A 308 -4.01 -4.29 28.47
CA ARG A 308 -4.95 -3.16 28.44
C ARG A 308 -4.52 -2.06 29.40
N ALA A 309 -4.23 -2.40 30.65
CA ALA A 309 -3.81 -1.41 31.66
C ALA A 309 -2.54 -0.66 31.24
N LEU A 310 -1.55 -1.37 30.69
CA LEU A 310 -0.31 -0.79 30.21
C LEU A 310 -0.54 0.17 29.05
N LEU A 311 -1.32 -0.23 28.04
CA LEU A 311 -1.56 0.59 26.85
C LEU A 311 -2.49 1.78 27.14
N GLN A 312 -3.43 1.66 28.09
CA GLN A 312 -4.25 2.78 28.56
C GLN A 312 -3.40 3.88 29.21
N SER A 313 -2.38 3.53 29.99
CA SER A 313 -1.44 4.52 30.56
C SER A 313 -0.65 5.32 29.51
N MET A 314 -0.74 4.95 28.22
CA MET A 314 -0.08 5.64 27.11
C MET A 314 -1.02 6.45 26.21
N GLN A 315 -2.33 6.55 26.49
CA GLN A 315 -3.29 7.17 25.57
C GLN A 315 -3.02 8.66 25.28
N ASP A 316 -2.43 9.38 26.23
CA ASP A 316 -2.11 10.81 26.08
C ASP A 316 -0.82 11.09 25.28
N TRP A 317 -0.15 10.05 24.77
CA TRP A 317 1.14 10.19 24.11
C TRP A 317 0.98 10.50 22.61
N GLU A 318 1.00 11.79 22.29
CA GLU A 318 1.14 12.30 20.92
C GLU A 318 2.55 11.98 20.38
N GLY A 319 2.65 11.14 19.34
CA GLY A 319 3.91 10.96 18.61
C GLY A 319 4.23 9.55 18.11
N LEU A 320 3.50 8.53 18.54
CA LEU A 320 3.73 7.14 18.12
C LEU A 320 2.74 6.70 17.03
N SER A 321 2.83 7.32 15.84
CA SER A 321 1.94 7.03 14.69
C SER A 321 1.85 5.55 14.31
N ARG A 322 2.90 4.75 14.57
CA ARG A 322 2.90 3.31 14.30
C ARG A 322 2.14 2.48 15.34
N LEU A 323 2.02 2.97 16.58
CA LEU A 323 1.34 2.28 17.68
C LEU A 323 -0.12 2.71 17.82
N GLU A 324 -0.54 3.76 17.10
CA GLU A 324 -1.91 4.28 17.10
C GLU A 324 -2.99 3.19 16.88
N PRO A 325 -2.85 2.22 15.95
CA PRO A 325 -3.87 1.20 15.77
C PRO A 325 -4.01 0.28 17.00
N VAL A 326 -2.88 -0.05 17.63
CA VAL A 326 -2.82 -0.92 18.82
C VAL A 326 -3.39 -0.17 20.03
N LEU A 327 -3.03 1.09 20.20
CA LEU A 327 -3.57 1.96 21.25
C LEU A 327 -5.08 2.14 21.10
N LYS A 328 -5.59 2.32 19.88
CA LYS A 328 -7.03 2.39 19.61
C LYS A 328 -7.75 1.09 19.98
N PHE A 329 -7.21 -0.05 19.53
CA PHE A 329 -7.83 -1.35 19.79
C PHE A 329 -7.91 -1.68 21.29
N TRP A 330 -6.83 -1.46 22.04
CA TRP A 330 -6.78 -1.75 23.48
C TRP A 330 -7.33 -0.62 24.34
N GLY A 331 -7.50 0.58 23.78
CA GLY A 331 -7.93 1.78 24.49
C GLY A 331 -9.43 2.03 24.52
N GLN A 332 -10.19 1.41 23.62
CA GLN A 332 -11.65 1.45 23.64
C GLN A 332 -12.18 0.48 24.72
N ALA A 333 -12.41 1.00 25.92
CA ALA A 333 -13.21 0.37 26.96
C ALA A 333 -14.16 1.42 27.54
#